data_AF-A0A7G2CKH1-F1
#
_entry.id   AF-A0A7G2CKH1-F1
#
_cell.length_a   1.000
_cell.length_b   1.000
_cell.length_c   1.000
_cell.angle_alpha   90.00
_cell.angle_beta   90.00
_cell.angle_gamma   90.00
#
_symmetry.space_group_name_H-M   'P 1'
#
loop_
_entity.id
_entity.type
_entity.pdbx_description
1 polymer ?
#
loop_
_entity_poly.entity_id
_entity_poly.type
_entity_poly.pdbx_seq_one_letter_code
_entity_poly.pdbx_strand_id
1 'polypeptide(L)'
;MASLRHLTVLFVVLAAALVSHAADDDSDLLCIYPCKTCKDLKCTSCATNYHLDTKAGITYCAPDCNVDDCKNCVLPDTCILCKSGFYVNLRGKCVAKASEASAATQWVVLATVVLSALYAYAL
;
A
#
# COMPACT_ATOMS: atom_id res chain seq x y z
N MET A 1 -11.40 -68.26 20.14
CA MET A 1 -10.05 -67.94 19.62
C MET A 1 -10.11 -66.58 18.92
N ALA A 2 -10.25 -65.51 19.70
CA ALA A 2 -10.27 -64.15 19.19
C ALA A 2 -8.83 -63.73 18.91
N SER A 3 -8.55 -63.42 17.65
CA SER A 3 -7.21 -63.13 17.14
C SER A 3 -6.61 -61.95 17.90
N LEU A 4 -5.50 -62.20 18.60
CA LEU A 4 -4.70 -61.25 19.38
C LEU A 4 -4.28 -60.00 18.56
N ARG A 5 -4.34 -60.11 17.22
CA ARG A 5 -4.11 -59.02 16.26
C ARG A 5 -5.21 -57.96 16.23
N HIS A 6 -6.45 -58.30 16.58
CA HIS A 6 -7.56 -57.33 16.59
C HIS A 6 -7.52 -56.38 17.80
N LEU A 7 -7.02 -56.86 18.95
CA LEU A 7 -6.94 -56.05 20.17
C LEU A 7 -5.86 -54.96 20.06
N THR A 8 -4.72 -55.27 19.42
CA THR A 8 -3.66 -54.30 19.13
C THR A 8 -4.10 -53.21 18.15
N VAL A 9 -4.93 -53.54 17.16
CA VAL A 9 -5.45 -52.54 16.20
C VAL A 9 -6.42 -51.57 16.90
N LEU A 10 -7.28 -52.07 17.80
CA LEU A 10 -8.20 -51.21 18.55
C LEU A 10 -7.44 -50.24 19.47
N PHE A 11 -6.35 -50.68 20.10
CA PHE A 11 -5.47 -49.82 20.90
C PHE A 11 -4.74 -48.77 20.06
N VAL A 12 -4.28 -49.10 18.85
CA VAL A 12 -3.64 -48.13 17.94
C VAL A 12 -4.64 -47.10 17.42
N VAL A 13 -5.88 -47.50 17.14
CA VAL A 13 -6.93 -46.57 16.70
C VAL A 13 -7.40 -45.66 17.85
N LEU A 14 -7.53 -46.18 19.08
CA LEU A 14 -7.78 -45.34 20.26
C LEU A 14 -6.60 -44.41 20.56
N ALA A 15 -5.35 -44.87 20.43
CA ALA A 15 -4.16 -44.04 20.59
C ALA A 15 -4.06 -42.97 19.49
N ALA A 16 -4.43 -43.28 18.25
CA ALA A 16 -4.47 -42.32 17.14
C ALA A 16 -5.56 -41.25 17.30
N ALA A 17 -6.65 -41.55 18.03
CA ALA A 17 -7.67 -40.54 18.38
C ALA A 17 -7.22 -39.58 19.50
N LEU A 18 -6.11 -39.88 20.17
CA LEU A 18 -5.52 -39.08 21.25
C LEU A 18 -4.23 -38.35 20.81
N VAL A 19 -3.73 -38.61 19.60
CA VAL A 19 -2.69 -37.80 18.97
C VAL A 19 -3.33 -36.49 18.53
N SER A 20 -3.46 -35.61 19.52
CA SER A 20 -3.15 -34.19 19.45
C SER A 20 -3.40 -33.54 18.08
N HIS A 21 -4.53 -32.85 18.00
CA HIS A 21 -4.67 -31.53 17.38
C HIS A 21 -3.29 -30.89 17.07
N ALA A 22 -2.81 -31.10 15.85
CA ALA A 22 -1.92 -30.16 15.20
C ALA A 22 -2.85 -29.39 14.26
N ALA A 23 -3.07 -28.12 14.58
CA ALA A 23 -3.83 -27.22 13.73
C ALA A 23 -3.23 -27.24 12.32
N ASP A 24 -4.07 -27.51 11.33
CA ASP A 24 -3.72 -27.38 9.93
C ASP A 24 -3.27 -25.93 9.64
N ASP A 25 -1.98 -25.79 9.38
CA ASP A 25 -1.19 -24.56 9.18
C ASP A 25 -1.41 -24.00 7.75
N ASP A 26 -2.66 -23.71 7.38
CA ASP A 26 -3.04 -23.01 6.13
C ASP A 26 -3.82 -21.72 6.44
N SER A 27 -3.57 -21.11 7.60
CA SER A 27 -4.17 -19.83 8.02
C SER A 27 -3.23 -18.63 7.88
N ASP A 28 -1.99 -18.84 7.45
CA ASP A 28 -0.93 -17.81 7.42
C ASP A 28 -0.82 -17.02 6.11
N LEU A 29 -1.59 -17.36 5.07
CA LEU A 29 -1.47 -16.68 3.77
C LEU A 29 -1.85 -15.18 3.83
N LEU A 30 -2.66 -14.79 4.81
CA LEU A 30 -3.03 -13.39 5.04
C LEU A 30 -2.15 -12.68 6.09
N CYS A 31 -1.30 -13.42 6.81
CA CYS A 31 -0.40 -12.88 7.83
C CYS A 31 1.01 -12.58 7.30
N ILE A 32 1.09 -12.09 6.06
CA ILE A 32 2.34 -11.68 5.45
C ILE A 32 2.58 -10.19 5.65
N TYR A 33 3.84 -9.77 5.54
CA TYR A 33 4.23 -8.37 5.50
C TYR A 33 3.31 -7.57 4.56
N PRO A 34 2.75 -6.41 4.98
CA PRO A 34 3.16 -5.58 6.12
C PRO A 34 2.43 -5.83 7.44
N CYS A 35 1.72 -6.95 7.59
CA CYS A 35 1.14 -7.36 8.86
C CYS A 35 2.18 -8.05 9.76
N LYS A 36 2.24 -7.68 11.05
CA LYS A 36 3.18 -8.25 12.03
C LYS A 36 2.54 -9.28 12.96
N THR A 37 1.28 -9.08 13.33
CA THR A 37 0.55 -10.02 14.17
C THR A 37 -0.84 -10.22 13.61
N CYS A 38 -1.31 -11.47 13.63
CA CYS A 38 -2.67 -11.80 13.20
C CYS A 38 -3.42 -12.54 14.29
N LYS A 39 -4.74 -12.39 14.24
CA LYS A 39 -5.68 -13.15 15.05
C LYS A 39 -6.87 -13.50 14.18
N ASP A 40 -7.23 -14.78 14.10
CA ASP A 40 -8.39 -15.26 13.34
C ASP A 40 -8.43 -14.74 11.89
N LEU A 41 -7.30 -14.85 11.16
CA LEU A 41 -7.09 -14.36 9.77
C LEU A 41 -7.17 -12.84 9.58
N LYS A 42 -7.23 -12.05 10.66
CA LYS A 42 -7.24 -10.59 10.62
C LYS A 42 -5.93 -10.03 11.14
N CYS A 43 -5.42 -9.00 10.48
CA CYS A 43 -4.26 -8.28 10.99
C CYS A 43 -4.60 -7.50 12.26
N THR A 44 -3.75 -7.59 13.28
CA THR A 44 -3.90 -6.90 14.57
C THR A 44 -2.77 -5.92 14.88
N SER A 45 -1.65 -6.00 14.16
CA SER A 45 -0.61 -4.96 14.20
C SER A 45 0.17 -4.88 12.89
N CYS A 46 0.61 -3.68 12.54
CA CYS A 46 1.26 -3.38 11.28
C CYS A 46 2.75 -3.06 11.45
N ALA A 47 3.49 -3.19 10.34
CA ALA A 47 4.82 -2.63 10.21
C ALA A 47 4.83 -1.10 10.37
N THR A 48 6.02 -0.54 10.61
CA THR A 48 6.18 0.92 10.72
C THR A 48 5.75 1.61 9.43
N ASN A 49 5.07 2.76 9.54
CA ASN A 49 4.47 3.50 8.43
C ASN A 49 3.32 2.75 7.72
N TYR A 50 2.62 1.89 8.45
CA TYR A 50 1.34 1.30 8.04
C TYR A 50 0.35 1.41 9.21
N HIS A 51 -0.93 1.57 8.89
CA HIS A 51 -2.03 1.55 9.85
C HIS A 51 -3.03 0.43 9.57
N LEU A 52 -3.77 0.03 10.59
CA LEU A 52 -4.85 -0.94 10.44
C LEU A 52 -6.03 -0.26 9.74
N ASP A 53 -6.44 -0.82 8.62
CA ASP A 53 -7.67 -0.46 7.91
C ASP A 53 -8.56 -1.71 7.81
N THR A 54 -9.88 -1.52 7.71
CA THR A 54 -10.82 -2.63 7.58
C THR A 54 -11.80 -2.35 6.45
N LYS A 55 -11.77 -3.23 5.44
CA LYS A 55 -12.63 -3.14 4.27
C LYS A 55 -13.31 -4.47 4.03
N ALA A 56 -14.64 -4.43 3.83
CA ALA A 56 -15.46 -5.63 3.64
C ALA A 56 -15.27 -6.72 4.72
N GLY A 57 -15.02 -6.32 5.98
CA GLY A 57 -14.82 -7.24 7.10
C GLY A 57 -13.41 -7.85 7.21
N ILE A 58 -12.51 -7.49 6.31
CA ILE A 58 -11.10 -7.91 6.31
C ILE A 58 -10.25 -6.77 6.84
N THR A 59 -9.48 -7.04 7.90
CA THR A 59 -8.54 -6.07 8.49
C THR A 59 -7.15 -6.29 7.91
N TYR A 60 -6.60 -5.24 7.29
CA TYR A 60 -5.30 -5.26 6.61
C TYR A 60 -4.47 -4.03 7.00
N CYS A 61 -3.20 -4.04 6.64
CA CYS A 61 -2.30 -2.91 6.86
C CYS A 61 -2.26 -2.01 5.62
N ALA A 62 -2.90 -0.85 5.70
CA ALA A 62 -2.82 0.17 4.68
C ALA A 62 -1.52 0.98 4.85
N PRO A 63 -0.80 1.32 3.77
CA PRO A 63 0.42 2.13 3.86
C PRO A 63 0.09 3.57 4.28
N ASP A 64 0.92 4.14 5.14
CA ASP A 64 0.85 5.55 5.48
C ASP A 64 1.41 6.39 4.32
N CYS A 65 0.52 7.17 3.70
CA CYS A 65 0.85 8.07 2.61
C CYS A 65 1.36 9.43 3.12
N ASN A 66 2.62 9.53 3.53
CA ASN A 66 3.22 10.83 3.88
C ASN A 66 3.73 11.62 2.65
N VAL A 67 3.03 11.48 1.52
CA VAL A 67 3.35 12.19 0.26
C VAL A 67 2.30 13.26 0.03
N ASP A 68 2.75 14.52 0.01
CA ASP A 68 1.89 15.65 -0.32
C ASP A 68 1.21 15.45 -1.68
N ASP A 69 -0.05 15.84 -1.75
CA ASP A 69 -0.89 15.73 -2.95
C ASP A 69 -1.04 14.32 -3.53
N CYS A 70 -0.76 13.30 -2.72
CA CYS A 70 -1.06 11.93 -3.07
C CYS A 70 -2.52 11.57 -2.80
N LYS A 71 -3.14 10.87 -3.75
CA LYS A 71 -4.48 10.28 -3.63
C LYS A 71 -4.41 8.79 -3.25
N ASN A 72 -3.40 8.06 -3.71
CA ASN A 72 -3.23 6.64 -3.40
C ASN A 72 -1.76 6.23 -3.41
N CYS A 73 -1.34 5.46 -2.39
CA CYS A 73 0.01 4.88 -2.31
C CYS A 73 -0.04 3.37 -2.35
N VAL A 74 1.01 2.77 -2.88
CA VAL A 74 1.21 1.32 -2.89
C VAL A 74 2.14 0.87 -1.76
N LEU A 75 3.10 1.71 -1.40
CA LEU A 75 4.02 1.55 -0.30
C LEU A 75 4.07 2.86 0.51
N PRO A 76 4.55 2.81 1.76
CA PRO A 76 4.84 4.01 2.53
C PRO A 76 5.69 4.97 1.71
N ASP A 77 5.36 6.25 1.79
CA ASP A 77 6.07 7.33 1.12
C ASP A 77 6.20 7.19 -0.41
N THR A 78 5.44 6.27 -1.04
CA THR A 78 5.49 5.96 -2.48
C THR A 78 4.10 6.07 -3.11
N CYS A 79 3.83 7.23 -3.70
CA CYS A 79 2.57 7.53 -4.35
C CYS A 79 2.48 6.90 -5.75
N ILE A 80 1.32 6.32 -6.08
CA ILE A 80 1.01 5.79 -7.42
C ILE A 80 -0.05 6.62 -8.15
N LEU A 81 -0.79 7.44 -7.41
CA LEU A 81 -1.82 8.30 -7.97
C LEU A 81 -1.86 9.62 -7.21
N CYS A 82 -1.56 10.71 -7.91
CA CYS A 82 -1.66 12.05 -7.35
C CYS A 82 -3.05 12.66 -7.51
N LYS A 83 -3.33 13.72 -6.75
CA LYS A 83 -4.49 14.59 -6.93
C LYS A 83 -4.45 15.27 -8.32
N SER A 84 -5.60 15.81 -8.73
CA SER A 84 -5.69 16.55 -10.00
C SER A 84 -4.71 17.71 -10.03
N GLY A 85 -4.07 17.94 -11.19
CA GLY A 85 -3.02 18.95 -11.35
C GLY A 85 -1.59 18.47 -11.04
N PHE A 86 -1.42 17.22 -10.61
CA PHE A 86 -0.10 16.63 -10.29
C PHE A 86 0.16 15.35 -11.09
N TYR A 87 1.43 14.97 -11.22
CA TYR A 87 1.86 13.69 -11.76
C TYR A 87 2.89 13.02 -10.83
N VAL A 88 2.98 11.69 -10.89
CA VAL A 88 3.94 10.92 -10.11
C VAL A 88 5.30 10.97 -10.81
N ASN A 89 6.36 11.35 -10.08
CA ASN A 89 7.73 11.30 -10.59
C ASN A 89 8.39 9.93 -10.37
N LEU A 90 9.61 9.73 -10.87
CA LEU A 90 10.37 8.48 -10.70
C LEU A 90 10.68 8.09 -9.24
N ARG A 91 10.50 9.03 -8.28
CA ARG A 91 10.73 8.80 -6.85
C ARG A 91 9.43 8.54 -6.09
N GLY A 92 8.30 8.34 -6.78
CA GLY A 92 6.99 8.14 -6.14
C GLY A 92 6.44 9.38 -5.45
N LYS A 93 6.91 10.58 -5.80
CA LYS A 93 6.40 11.85 -5.28
C LYS A 93 5.49 12.54 -6.29
N CYS A 94 4.52 13.28 -5.78
CA CYS A 94 3.66 14.12 -6.61
C CYS A 94 4.35 15.45 -6.90
N VAL A 95 4.40 15.78 -8.18
CA VAL A 95 4.93 17.05 -8.67
C VAL A 95 3.88 17.73 -9.52
N ALA A 96 3.77 19.05 -9.38
CA ALA A 96 2.79 19.83 -10.12
C ALA A 96 3.01 19.62 -11.61
N LYS A 97 1.94 19.34 -12.35
CA LYS A 97 1.97 19.48 -13.80
C LYS A 97 2.31 20.93 -14.08
N ALA A 98 3.24 21.16 -15.01
CA ALA A 98 3.36 22.49 -15.59
C ALA A 98 2.00 22.78 -16.22
N SER A 99 1.17 23.57 -15.54
CA SER A 99 -0.02 24.11 -16.16
C SER A 99 0.48 25.02 -17.29
N GLU A 100 -0.24 25.03 -18.41
CA GLU A 100 0.04 25.93 -19.54
C GLU A 100 -0.06 27.42 -19.17
N ALA A 101 -0.29 27.74 -17.89
CA ALA A 101 -0.16 29.07 -17.32
C ALA A 101 1.25 29.67 -17.49
N SER A 102 2.30 28.86 -17.72
CA SER A 102 3.67 29.35 -17.95
C SER A 102 4.05 29.58 -19.43
N ALA A 103 3.27 29.09 -20.40
CA ALA A 103 3.55 29.34 -21.82
C ALA A 103 3.05 30.73 -22.26
N ALA A 104 1.96 31.20 -21.66
CA ALA A 104 1.42 32.54 -21.93
C ALA A 104 2.26 33.65 -21.29
N THR A 105 2.94 33.39 -20.17
CA THR A 105 3.77 34.40 -19.49
C THR A 105 5.01 34.75 -20.31
N GLN A 106 5.59 33.81 -21.07
CA GLN A 106 6.81 34.09 -21.84
C GLN A 106 6.58 35.13 -22.94
N TRP A 107 5.47 35.03 -23.69
CA TRP A 107 5.12 36.03 -24.71
C TRP A 107 4.77 37.40 -24.11
N VAL A 108 4.11 37.42 -22.95
CA VAL A 108 3.78 38.67 -22.22
C VAL A 108 5.04 39.37 -21.69
N VAL A 109 6.01 38.62 -21.16
CA VAL A 109 7.30 39.16 -20.70
C VAL A 109 8.12 39.69 -21.88
N LEU A 110 8.16 38.97 -23.00
CA LEU A 110 8.84 39.46 -24.22
C LEU A 110 8.17 40.73 -24.78
N ALA A 111 6.84 40.78 -24.84
CA ALA A 111 6.12 41.95 -25.34
C ALA A 111 6.34 43.20 -24.47
N THR A 112 6.38 43.05 -23.14
CA THR A 112 6.62 44.17 -22.22
C THR A 112 8.05 44.70 -22.30
N VAL A 113 9.05 43.83 -22.46
CA VAL A 113 10.46 44.23 -22.67
C VAL A 113 10.63 44.94 -24.02
N VAL A 114 9.97 44.47 -25.08
CA VAL A 114 10.02 45.12 -26.40
C VAL A 114 9.37 46.50 -26.36
N LEU A 115 8.19 46.65 -25.73
CA LEU A 115 7.52 47.95 -25.62
C LEU A 115 8.35 48.98 -24.85
N SER A 116 8.97 48.57 -23.75
CA SER A 116 9.81 49.47 -22.93
C SER A 116 11.07 49.89 -23.67
N ALA A 117 11.70 49.00 -24.44
CA ALA A 117 12.82 49.35 -25.30
C ALA A 117 12.40 50.35 -26.39
N LEU A 118 11.26 50.13 -27.07
CA LEU A 118 10.75 51.04 -28.09
C LEU A 118 10.45 52.43 -27.52
N TYR A 119 9.89 52.51 -26.31
CA TYR A 119 9.64 53.79 -25.64
C TYR A 119 10.94 54.55 -25.32
N ALA A 120 12.00 53.85 -24.91
CA ALA A 120 13.29 54.46 -24.63
C ALA A 120 14.01 55.01 -25.87
N TYR A 121 13.77 54.44 -27.07
CA TYR A 121 14.32 54.95 -28.33
C TYR A 121 13.52 56.12 -28.92
N ALA A 122 12.29 56.35 -28.45
CA ALA A 122 11.40 57.39 -28.95
C ALA A 122 11.45 58.71 -28.15
N LEU A 123 12.22 58.75 -27.05
CA LEU A 123 12.52 59.91 -26.20
C LEU A 123 13.92 60.45 -26.51
#